data_AF-A0A5E7YIK4-F1
#
_entry.id   AF-A0A5E7YIK4-F1
#
_cell.length_a   1.000
_cell.length_b   1.000
_cell.length_c   1.000
_cell.angle_alpha   90.00
_cell.angle_beta   90.00
_cell.angle_gamma   90.00
#
_symmetry.space_group_name_H-M   'P 1'
#
loop_
_entity.id
_entity.type
_entity.pdbx_description
1 polymer ?
#
loop_
_entity_poly.entity_id
_entity_poly.type
_entity_poly.pdbx_seq_one_letter_code
_entity_poly.pdbx_strand_id
1 'polypeptide(L)'
;MKALFKLSLHFIAIFTLTAITQIGGLIYILTLTLTKAYRLSKLSSLGLFLVGYLVFSLLILPIVAPAFGRTPLPLTGNLRPLNYLTCLLNRHYVRPQLKEQMEQIANRMEAKFDGTKTNYLDANFPFFDRFPLLPHLSHNDGKKLDLAFYYLQNNTRTDSAPSFIGYGVYDEPADGELDYPTMCREKGYFQYGLLSAFVPQWNKDDYKLDVERTVELISLLVEHQATGKVFIEPHLKERWHLNQLDKIRFHGCQAVRHDDHIHTQLQ
;
A
#
# COMPACT_ATOMS: atom_id res chain seq x y z
N MET A 1 -12.17 14.72 37.00
CA MET A 1 -12.51 14.98 35.58
C MET A 1 -11.30 15.35 34.70
N LYS A 2 -10.53 16.41 34.98
CA LYS A 2 -9.39 16.83 34.13
C LYS A 2 -8.28 15.77 33.98
N ALA A 3 -7.93 15.05 35.04
CA ALA A 3 -6.91 14.00 35.00
C ALA A 3 -7.35 12.78 34.18
N LEU A 4 -8.60 12.33 34.38
CA LEU A 4 -9.20 11.24 33.63
C LEU A 4 -9.26 11.55 32.13
N PHE A 5 -9.68 12.77 31.77
CA PHE A 5 -9.71 13.23 30.38
C PHE A 5 -8.32 13.21 29.71
N LYS A 6 -7.27 13.68 30.40
CA LYS A 6 -5.89 13.62 29.88
C LYS A 6 -5.42 12.18 29.68
N LEU A 7 -5.75 11.29 30.61
CA LEU A 7 -5.41 9.87 30.49
C LEU A 7 -6.08 9.24 29.27
N SER A 8 -7.36 9.53 29.03
CA SER A 8 -8.08 9.08 27.84
C SER A 8 -7.43 9.55 26.54
N LEU A 9 -6.97 10.81 26.48
CA LEU A 9 -6.28 11.34 25.30
C LEU A 9 -4.96 10.61 25.02
N HIS A 10 -4.16 10.32 26.05
CA HIS A 10 -2.93 9.54 25.87
C HIS A 10 -3.23 8.12 25.40
N PHE A 11 -4.25 7.47 25.96
CA PHE A 11 -4.66 6.14 25.54
C PHE A 11 -5.09 6.11 24.06
N ILE A 12 -5.91 7.07 23.64
CA ILE A 12 -6.32 7.23 22.23
C ILE A 12 -5.09 7.46 21.35
N ALA A 13 -4.17 8.34 21.75
CA ALA A 13 -2.96 8.60 20.98
C ALA A 13 -2.09 7.34 20.83
N ILE A 14 -1.88 6.58 21.91
CA ILE A 14 -1.12 5.32 21.88
C ILE A 14 -1.78 4.34 20.92
N PHE A 15 -3.09 4.11 21.06
CA PHE A 15 -3.82 3.16 20.22
C PHE A 15 -3.78 3.56 18.76
N THR A 16 -4.10 4.82 18.44
CA THR A 16 -4.09 5.33 17.06
C THR A 16 -2.70 5.23 16.44
N LEU A 17 -1.65 5.67 17.15
CA LEU A 17 -0.28 5.60 16.65
C LEU A 17 0.17 4.16 16.42
N THR A 18 -0.15 3.23 17.33
CA THR A 18 0.12 1.81 17.14
C THR A 18 -0.68 1.25 15.97
N ALA A 19 -1.97 1.55 15.84
CA ALA A 19 -2.78 1.04 14.75
C ALA A 19 -2.29 1.49 13.36
N ILE A 20 -1.83 2.74 13.22
CA ILE A 20 -1.42 3.28 11.91
C ILE A 20 0.06 3.02 11.57
N THR A 21 0.94 2.82 12.56
CA THR A 21 2.41 2.69 12.36
C THR A 21 3.05 1.43 12.95
N GLN A 22 2.28 0.61 13.66
CA GLN A 22 2.70 -0.49 14.54
C GLN A 22 3.55 -0.08 15.76
N ILE A 23 4.46 0.89 15.64
CA ILE A 23 5.46 1.23 16.69
C ILE A 23 5.23 2.56 17.40
N GLY A 24 4.43 3.46 16.81
CA GLY A 24 4.30 4.83 17.26
C GLY A 24 3.78 4.96 18.70
N GLY A 25 2.90 4.07 19.15
CA GLY A 25 2.42 4.08 20.53
C GLY A 25 3.52 3.76 21.55
N LEU A 26 4.44 2.84 21.24
CA LEU A 26 5.59 2.52 22.10
C LEU A 26 6.55 3.71 22.21
N ILE A 27 6.84 4.36 21.08
CA ILE A 27 7.70 5.55 21.03
C ILE A 27 7.06 6.71 21.79
N TYR A 28 5.74 6.85 21.68
CA TYR A 28 4.98 7.85 22.43
C TYR A 28 5.06 7.59 23.95
N ILE A 29 4.91 6.34 24.41
CA ILE A 29 5.08 5.97 25.83
C ILE A 29 6.49 6.30 26.33
N LEU A 30 7.52 5.96 25.53
CA LEU A 30 8.91 6.30 25.85
C LEU A 30 9.09 7.82 25.97
N THR A 31 8.52 8.58 25.03
CA THR A 31 8.57 10.05 25.06
C THR A 31 7.91 10.59 26.32
N LEU A 32 6.71 10.12 26.69
CA LEU A 32 6.03 10.55 27.92
C LEU A 32 6.88 10.28 29.17
N THR A 33 7.55 9.12 29.20
CA THR A 33 8.44 8.73 30.31
C THR A 33 9.64 9.67 30.42
N LEU A 34 10.30 9.96 29.30
CA LEU A 34 11.46 10.87 29.26
C LEU A 34 11.05 12.32 29.52
N THR A 35 9.92 12.79 28.99
CA THR A 35 9.35 14.11 29.27
C THR A 35 9.14 14.32 30.77
N LYS A 36 8.61 13.31 31.47
CA LYS A 36 8.40 13.38 32.91
C LYS A 36 9.74 13.34 33.67
N ALA A 37 10.66 12.47 33.29
CA ALA A 37 11.96 12.30 33.94
C ALA A 37 12.83 13.57 33.84
N TYR A 38 12.89 14.18 32.65
CA TYR A 38 13.73 15.35 32.37
C TYR A 38 12.97 16.68 32.41
N ARG A 39 11.69 16.68 32.83
CA ARG A 39 10.82 17.87 32.91
C ARG A 39 10.80 18.69 31.63
N LEU A 40 10.71 18.01 30.48
CA LEU A 40 10.77 18.64 29.17
C LEU A 40 9.55 19.55 28.91
N SER A 41 9.77 20.63 28.17
CA SER A 41 8.67 21.46 27.65
C SER A 41 7.81 20.68 26.65
N LYS A 42 6.61 21.17 26.33
CA LYS A 42 5.74 20.55 25.31
C LYS A 42 6.42 20.50 23.93
N LEU A 43 7.12 21.58 23.55
CA LEU A 43 7.82 21.66 22.27
C LEU A 43 8.99 20.67 22.23
N SER A 44 9.78 20.60 23.31
CA SER A 44 10.87 19.64 23.43
C SER A 44 10.38 18.19 23.41
N SER A 45 9.21 17.92 24.02
CA SER A 45 8.58 16.60 24.03
C SER A 45 8.08 16.19 22.64
N LEU A 46 7.49 17.13 21.89
CA LEU A 46 7.10 16.91 20.50
C LEU A 46 8.34 16.65 19.64
N GLY A 47 9.39 17.45 19.80
CA GLY A 47 10.67 17.24 19.11
C GLY A 47 11.27 15.86 19.41
N LEU A 48 11.28 15.46 20.68
CA LEU A 48 11.75 14.13 21.11
C LEU A 48 10.94 13.00 20.47
N PHE A 49 9.61 13.12 20.44
CA PHE A 49 8.76 12.13 19.78
C PHE A 49 9.05 12.04 18.28
N LEU A 50 9.09 13.18 17.58
CA LEU A 50 9.30 13.20 16.13
C LEU A 50 10.68 12.66 15.74
N VAL A 51 11.73 13.11 16.42
CA VAL A 51 13.10 12.63 16.19
C VAL A 51 13.20 11.14 16.54
N GLY A 52 12.68 10.74 17.70
CA GLY A 52 12.64 9.33 18.11
C GLY A 52 11.91 8.47 17.09
N TYR A 53 10.73 8.91 16.63
CA TYR A 53 9.95 8.20 15.63
C TYR A 53 10.72 7.99 14.31
N LEU A 54 11.38 9.04 13.81
CA LEU A 54 12.19 8.95 12.59
C LEU A 54 13.42 8.05 12.76
N VAL A 55 14.13 8.16 13.89
CA VAL A 55 15.28 7.29 14.20
C VAL A 55 14.85 5.83 14.25
N PHE A 56 13.76 5.53 14.95
CA PHE A 56 13.24 4.16 15.00
C PHE A 56 12.80 3.68 13.62
N SER A 57 12.02 4.48 12.88
CA SER A 57 11.44 4.07 11.60
C SER A 57 12.48 3.90 10.49
N LEU A 58 13.48 4.79 10.42
CA LEU A 58 14.43 4.84 9.31
C LEU A 58 15.75 4.10 9.60
N LEU A 59 16.16 3.97 10.87
CA LEU A 59 17.45 3.40 11.23
C LEU A 59 17.31 2.08 11.98
N ILE A 60 16.42 2.00 12.97
CA ILE A 60 16.32 0.82 13.84
C ILE A 60 15.47 -0.28 13.19
N LEU A 61 14.30 0.06 12.67
CA LEU A 61 13.38 -0.92 12.10
C LEU A 61 13.96 -1.73 10.94
N PRO A 62 14.67 -1.14 9.95
CA PRO A 62 15.29 -1.91 8.89
C PRO A 62 16.27 -2.98 9.37
N ILE A 63 16.92 -2.75 10.52
CA ILE A 63 17.89 -3.68 11.12
C ILE A 63 17.19 -4.78 11.94
N VAL A 64 16.10 -4.42 12.63
CA VAL A 64 15.42 -5.33 13.57
C VAL A 64 14.35 -6.19 12.88
N ALA A 65 13.63 -5.66 11.89
CA ALA A 65 12.55 -6.35 11.18
C ALA A 65 12.96 -7.72 10.57
N PRO A 66 14.19 -7.92 10.06
CA PRO A 66 14.62 -9.23 9.55
C PRO A 66 14.49 -10.38 10.57
N ALA A 67 14.69 -10.11 11.87
CA ALA A 67 14.50 -11.10 12.92
C ALA A 67 13.04 -11.58 13.04
N PHE A 68 12.09 -10.81 12.50
CA PHE A 68 10.66 -11.12 12.44
C PHE A 68 10.23 -11.62 11.04
N GLY A 69 11.19 -11.94 10.17
CA GLY A 69 10.92 -12.40 8.81
C GLY A 69 10.40 -11.29 7.88
N ARG A 70 10.80 -10.05 8.14
CA ARG A 70 10.42 -8.87 7.36
C ARG A 70 11.63 -8.07 6.89
N THR A 71 11.57 -7.53 5.69
CA THR A 71 12.54 -6.59 5.14
C THR A 71 11.81 -5.40 4.54
N PRO A 72 12.34 -4.18 4.65
CA PRO A 72 11.77 -3.04 3.93
C PRO A 72 11.99 -3.19 2.43
N LEU A 73 11.00 -2.78 1.65
CA LEU A 73 11.12 -2.52 0.23
C LEU A 73 12.03 -1.31 -0.03
N PRO A 74 12.71 -1.25 -1.19
CA PRO A 74 13.57 -0.12 -1.53
C PRO A 74 12.81 1.20 -1.62
N LEU A 75 13.46 2.30 -1.25
CA LEU A 75 12.88 3.66 -1.36
C LEU A 75 13.18 4.32 -2.72
N THR A 76 14.14 3.79 -3.46
CA THR A 76 14.63 4.31 -4.74
C THR A 76 14.98 3.18 -5.68
N GLY A 77 15.22 3.50 -6.95
CA GLY A 77 15.52 2.51 -8.00
C GLY A 77 14.29 2.15 -8.82
N ASN A 78 14.34 1.00 -9.49
CA ASN A 78 13.29 0.55 -10.41
C ASN A 78 12.04 0.07 -9.68
N LEU A 79 12.19 -0.41 -8.43
CA LEU A 79 11.09 -0.62 -7.49
C LEU A 79 11.16 0.47 -6.43
N ARG A 80 10.07 1.21 -6.22
CA ARG A 80 10.04 2.33 -5.27
C ARG A 80 8.61 2.64 -4.82
N PRO A 81 8.39 3.38 -3.72
CA PRO A 81 7.03 3.72 -3.30
C PRO A 81 6.42 4.74 -4.27
N LEU A 82 5.11 4.63 -4.54
CA LEU A 82 4.39 5.72 -5.23
C LEU A 82 4.41 7.00 -4.38
N ASN A 83 4.24 6.84 -3.06
CA ASN A 83 4.27 7.93 -2.10
C ASN A 83 5.02 7.48 -0.83
N TYR A 84 5.78 8.39 -0.22
CA TYR A 84 6.56 8.08 0.98
C TYR A 84 5.71 7.98 2.26
N LEU A 85 4.39 8.22 2.21
CA LEU A 85 3.53 8.12 3.38
C LEU A 85 3.44 6.68 3.87
N THR A 86 3.33 5.69 2.97
CA THR A 86 3.37 4.27 3.34
C THR A 86 4.70 3.90 4.01
N CYS A 87 5.81 4.52 3.56
CA CYS A 87 7.12 4.35 4.17
C CYS A 87 7.18 4.95 5.58
N LEU A 88 6.72 6.20 5.75
CA LEU A 88 6.67 6.88 7.04
C LEU A 88 5.77 6.16 8.04
N LEU A 89 4.71 5.51 7.58
CA LEU A 89 3.81 4.70 8.40
C LEU A 89 4.30 3.26 8.60
N ASN A 90 5.52 2.91 8.15
CA ASN A 90 6.11 1.58 8.27
C ASN A 90 5.29 0.47 7.60
N ARG A 91 4.59 0.78 6.51
CA ARG A 91 3.72 -0.16 5.75
C ARG A 91 4.39 -0.78 4.52
N HIS A 92 5.71 -0.66 4.40
CA HIS A 92 6.49 -1.07 3.22
C HIS A 92 7.38 -2.29 3.52
N TYR A 93 7.00 -3.11 4.51
CA TYR A 93 7.75 -4.31 4.87
C TYR A 93 7.12 -5.55 4.24
N VAL A 94 7.95 -6.45 3.73
CA VAL A 94 7.54 -7.71 3.10
C VAL A 94 8.44 -8.85 3.53
N ARG A 95 8.10 -10.09 3.18
CA ARG A 95 9.03 -11.21 3.27
C ARG A 95 10.20 -11.04 2.29
N PRO A 96 11.42 -11.48 2.61
CA PRO A 96 12.58 -11.37 1.72
C PRO A 96 12.33 -11.91 0.29
N GLN A 97 11.64 -13.04 0.18
CA GLN A 97 11.27 -13.63 -1.11
C GLN A 97 10.39 -12.70 -1.97
N LEU A 98 9.45 -11.97 -1.37
CA LEU A 98 8.60 -11.04 -2.10
C LEU A 98 9.39 -9.81 -2.55
N LYS A 99 10.30 -9.30 -1.71
CA LYS A 99 11.21 -8.22 -2.10
C LYS A 99 12.04 -8.60 -3.32
N GLU A 100 12.71 -9.74 -3.26
CA GLU A 100 13.55 -10.24 -4.36
C GLU A 100 12.75 -10.40 -5.65
N GLN A 101 11.56 -11.01 -5.56
CA GLN A 101 10.66 -11.15 -6.70
C GLN A 101 10.30 -9.80 -7.32
N MET A 102 9.91 -8.82 -6.50
CA MET A 102 9.50 -7.50 -6.99
C MET A 102 10.67 -6.71 -7.58
N GLU A 103 11.86 -6.82 -7.01
CA GLU A 103 13.07 -6.19 -7.57
C GLU A 103 13.42 -6.80 -8.94
N GLN A 104 13.32 -8.12 -9.08
CA GLN A 104 13.52 -8.81 -10.37
C GLN A 104 12.48 -8.38 -11.42
N ILE A 105 11.20 -8.35 -11.07
CA ILE A 105 10.12 -7.93 -11.97
C ILE A 105 10.29 -6.46 -12.36
N ALA A 106 10.60 -5.58 -11.42
CA ALA A 106 10.81 -4.17 -11.70
C ALA A 106 11.99 -3.92 -12.65
N ASN A 107 13.08 -4.70 -12.52
CA ASN A 107 14.20 -4.63 -13.45
C ASN A 107 13.84 -5.16 -14.85
N ARG A 108 13.02 -6.20 -14.95
CA ARG A 108 12.51 -6.68 -16.25
C ARG A 108 11.60 -5.64 -16.92
N MET A 109 10.76 -4.96 -16.15
CA MET A 109 9.92 -3.87 -16.65
C MET A 109 10.75 -2.71 -17.20
N GLU A 110 11.79 -2.30 -16.48
CA GLU A 110 12.67 -1.22 -16.93
C GLU A 110 13.50 -1.62 -18.17
N ALA A 111 13.99 -2.86 -18.22
CA ALA A 111 14.70 -3.38 -19.39
C ALA A 111 13.83 -3.49 -20.65
N LYS A 112 12.52 -3.78 -20.50
CA LYS A 112 11.58 -3.85 -21.63
C LYS A 112 11.06 -2.47 -22.04
N PHE A 113 10.81 -1.61 -21.06
CA PHE A 113 10.27 -0.27 -21.25
C PHE A 113 11.19 0.74 -20.58
N ASP A 114 12.15 1.23 -21.36
CA ASP A 114 13.20 2.14 -20.89
C ASP A 114 12.65 3.28 -20.00
N GLY A 115 13.34 3.51 -18.88
CA GLY A 115 12.98 4.50 -17.87
C GLY A 115 11.83 4.11 -16.93
N THR A 116 11.14 2.99 -17.13
CA THR A 116 9.98 2.60 -16.30
C THR A 116 10.35 2.37 -14.84
N LYS A 117 9.56 2.94 -13.92
CA LYS A 117 9.64 2.67 -12.47
C LYS A 117 8.36 1.98 -11.99
N THR A 118 8.53 0.84 -11.36
CA THR A 118 7.44 0.07 -10.74
C THR A 118 7.16 0.64 -9.36
N ASN A 119 5.98 1.22 -9.18
CA ASN A 119 5.62 1.86 -7.92
C ASN A 119 4.79 0.92 -7.05
N TYR A 120 5.20 0.73 -5.80
CA TYR A 120 4.42 -0.01 -4.80
C TYR A 120 3.60 0.91 -3.89
N LEU A 121 2.54 0.34 -3.32
CA LEU A 121 1.60 0.98 -2.40
C LEU A 121 1.70 0.32 -1.01
N ASP A 122 0.59 -0.12 -0.41
CA ASP A 122 0.63 -0.79 0.89
C ASP A 122 1.19 -2.23 0.76
N ALA A 123 2.12 -2.55 1.66
CA ALA A 123 2.69 -3.88 1.85
C ALA A 123 2.26 -4.40 3.22
N ASN A 124 3.16 -4.59 4.18
CA ASN A 124 2.85 -4.99 5.55
C ASN A 124 3.68 -4.18 6.57
N PHE A 125 3.36 -4.35 7.86
CA PHE A 125 4.12 -3.82 8.98
C PHE A 125 5.39 -4.65 9.29
N PRO A 126 6.38 -4.10 10.02
CA PRO A 126 7.67 -4.75 10.26
C PRO A 126 7.65 -5.95 11.22
N PHE A 127 6.64 -6.09 12.07
CA PHE A 127 6.64 -7.09 13.15
C PHE A 127 5.39 -7.97 13.17
N PHE A 128 5.61 -9.28 13.39
CA PHE A 128 4.62 -10.32 13.65
C PHE A 128 3.52 -10.48 12.59
N ASP A 129 2.99 -11.69 12.46
CA ASP A 129 1.82 -11.92 11.62
C ASP A 129 0.54 -11.47 12.34
N ARG A 130 -0.53 -11.22 11.58
CA ARG A 130 -1.90 -10.92 12.04
C ARG A 130 -2.11 -9.56 12.72
N PHE A 131 -1.10 -8.69 12.75
CA PHE A 131 -1.34 -7.29 13.11
C PHE A 131 -2.25 -6.64 12.05
N PRO A 132 -3.37 -6.01 12.43
CA PRO A 132 -4.33 -5.49 11.46
C PRO A 132 -3.77 -4.27 10.73
N LEU A 133 -3.69 -4.34 9.40
CA LEU A 133 -3.38 -3.20 8.54
C LEU A 133 -4.69 -2.63 8.00
N LEU A 134 -5.18 -1.52 8.55
CA LEU A 134 -6.39 -0.87 8.04
C LEU A 134 -6.05 0.04 6.82
N PRO A 135 -6.83 -0.02 5.72
CA PRO A 135 -7.97 -0.91 5.47
C PRO A 135 -7.60 -2.29 4.89
N HIS A 136 -6.34 -2.49 4.48
CA HIS A 136 -5.81 -3.70 3.84
C HIS A 136 -5.66 -4.91 4.79
N LEU A 137 -6.75 -5.40 5.36
CA LEU A 137 -6.74 -6.42 6.43
C LEU A 137 -6.04 -7.74 6.05
N SER A 138 -6.01 -8.10 4.77
CA SER A 138 -5.34 -9.32 4.30
C SER A 138 -3.81 -9.19 4.36
N HIS A 139 -3.26 -7.98 4.36
CA HIS A 139 -1.83 -7.69 4.38
C HIS A 139 -1.26 -7.81 5.80
N ASN A 140 -1.29 -9.03 6.33
CA ASN A 140 -0.96 -9.30 7.73
C ASN A 140 0.16 -10.33 7.90
N ASP A 141 0.80 -10.78 6.82
CA ASP A 141 1.78 -11.89 6.81
C ASP A 141 3.04 -11.61 5.98
N GLY A 142 3.16 -10.39 5.45
CA GLY A 142 4.28 -9.95 4.59
C GLY A 142 4.33 -10.63 3.23
N LYS A 143 3.28 -11.35 2.82
CA LYS A 143 3.21 -12.05 1.53
C LYS A 143 2.48 -11.26 0.45
N LYS A 144 1.95 -10.08 0.77
CA LYS A 144 1.08 -9.29 -0.10
C LYS A 144 1.70 -7.93 -0.37
N LEU A 145 1.48 -7.45 -1.59
CA LEU A 145 1.90 -6.13 -2.03
C LEU A 145 0.89 -5.59 -3.03
N ASP A 146 0.54 -4.32 -2.84
CA ASP A 146 -0.19 -3.56 -3.85
C ASP A 146 0.79 -2.77 -4.72
N LEU A 147 0.54 -2.75 -6.02
CA LEU A 147 1.32 -2.05 -7.03
C LEU A 147 0.41 -1.10 -7.79
N ALA A 148 0.88 0.12 -8.05
CA ALA A 148 0.16 1.04 -8.91
C ALA A 148 0.13 0.52 -10.36
N PHE A 149 -0.96 0.78 -11.08
CA PHE A 149 -0.93 0.69 -12.54
C PHE A 149 0.09 1.69 -13.14
N TYR A 150 0.47 1.45 -14.38
CA TYR A 150 1.20 2.46 -15.15
C TYR A 150 0.23 3.42 -15.81
N TYR A 151 0.63 4.69 -15.88
CA TYR A 151 -0.15 5.73 -16.48
C TYR A 151 0.67 6.54 -17.49
N LEU A 152 -0.07 7.14 -18.43
CA LEU A 152 0.33 8.26 -19.23
C LEU A 152 -0.32 9.52 -18.63
N GLN A 153 0.46 10.57 -18.40
CA GLN A 153 -0.06 11.89 -18.07
C GLN A 153 0.11 12.78 -19.30
N ASN A 154 -0.97 13.37 -19.81
CA ASN A 154 -0.93 14.16 -21.05
C ASN A 154 -0.27 13.40 -22.22
N ASN A 155 -0.58 12.10 -22.35
CA ASN A 155 -0.01 11.15 -23.31
C ASN A 155 1.50 10.88 -23.18
N THR A 156 2.13 11.29 -22.07
CA THR A 156 3.55 11.00 -21.77
C THR A 156 3.65 10.01 -20.62
N ARG A 157 4.53 9.01 -20.73
CA ARG A 157 4.77 8.05 -19.64
C ARG A 157 5.16 8.79 -18.36
N THR A 158 4.52 8.44 -17.25
CA THR A 158 4.78 9.03 -15.94
C THR A 158 4.97 7.94 -14.90
N ASP A 159 5.67 8.31 -13.82
CA ASP A 159 5.78 7.49 -12.61
C ASP A 159 4.76 7.91 -11.53
N SER A 160 3.85 8.83 -11.86
CA SER A 160 2.76 9.27 -11.00
C SER A 160 1.48 8.47 -11.27
N ALA A 161 0.53 8.55 -10.34
CA ALA A 161 -0.82 8.02 -10.50
C ALA A 161 -1.85 9.16 -10.41
N PRO A 162 -3.10 8.95 -10.89
CA PRO A 162 -4.15 9.96 -10.80
C PRO A 162 -4.43 10.41 -9.35
N SER A 163 -4.28 9.48 -8.40
CA SER A 163 -4.42 9.71 -6.97
C SER A 163 -3.07 9.84 -6.28
N PHE A 164 -2.93 10.82 -5.37
CA PHE A 164 -1.71 11.01 -4.58
C PHE A 164 -1.42 9.87 -3.59
N ILE A 165 -2.44 9.08 -3.23
CA ILE A 165 -2.27 7.86 -2.42
C ILE A 165 -2.17 6.59 -3.26
N GLY A 166 -2.40 6.66 -4.57
CA GLY A 166 -2.39 5.50 -5.47
C GLY A 166 -3.67 4.66 -5.48
N TYR A 167 -4.71 5.12 -4.79
CA TYR A 167 -6.01 4.44 -4.67
C TYR A 167 -7.16 5.45 -4.86
N GLY A 168 -8.35 4.96 -5.22
CA GLY A 168 -9.62 5.70 -5.24
C GLY A 168 -9.95 6.41 -6.55
N VAL A 169 -9.15 6.25 -7.60
CA VAL A 169 -9.46 6.73 -8.96
C VAL A 169 -9.50 5.52 -9.88
N TYR A 170 -10.71 5.06 -10.18
CA TYR A 170 -10.98 3.77 -10.81
C TYR A 170 -11.03 3.85 -12.33
N ASP A 171 -10.49 2.82 -12.98
CA ASP A 171 -10.66 2.51 -14.40
C ASP A 171 -12.00 1.75 -14.57
N GLU A 172 -13.09 2.52 -14.62
CA GLU A 172 -14.46 2.02 -14.60
C GLU A 172 -14.76 1.05 -15.75
N PRO A 173 -15.77 0.17 -15.60
CA PRO A 173 -16.29 -0.65 -16.70
C PRO A 173 -16.69 0.20 -17.91
N ALA A 174 -16.37 -0.27 -19.11
CA ALA A 174 -16.74 0.36 -20.36
C ALA A 174 -18.16 -0.06 -20.77
N ASP A 175 -18.75 0.66 -21.73
CA ASP A 175 -20.06 0.32 -22.27
C ASP A 175 -20.07 -1.12 -22.83
N GLY A 176 -20.99 -1.94 -22.29
CA GLY A 176 -21.13 -3.35 -22.66
C GLY A 176 -20.34 -4.34 -21.82
N GLU A 177 -19.47 -3.87 -20.91
CA GLU A 177 -18.79 -4.73 -19.94
C GLU A 177 -19.66 -5.02 -18.72
N LEU A 178 -19.37 -6.12 -18.02
CA LEU A 178 -20.02 -6.43 -16.75
C LEU A 178 -19.60 -5.43 -15.67
N ASP A 179 -20.57 -4.67 -15.14
CA ASP A 179 -20.35 -3.69 -14.08
C ASP A 179 -20.36 -4.34 -12.69
N TYR A 180 -19.25 -5.01 -12.36
CA TYR A 180 -19.02 -5.59 -11.03
C TYR A 180 -19.16 -4.56 -9.88
N PRO A 181 -18.65 -3.33 -9.98
CA PRO A 181 -18.87 -2.29 -8.99
C PRO A 181 -20.34 -2.04 -8.67
N THR A 182 -21.19 -1.89 -9.69
CA THR A 182 -22.65 -1.74 -9.50
C THR A 182 -23.25 -3.00 -8.92
N MET A 183 -22.91 -4.19 -9.43
CA MET A 183 -23.42 -5.46 -8.90
C MET A 183 -23.06 -5.68 -7.41
N CYS A 184 -21.85 -5.31 -6.99
CA CYS A 184 -21.43 -5.40 -5.59
C CYS A 184 -22.19 -4.39 -4.71
N ARG A 185 -22.42 -3.17 -5.21
CA ARG A 185 -23.21 -2.15 -4.51
C ARG A 185 -24.66 -2.58 -4.31
N GLU A 186 -25.29 -3.16 -5.34
CA GLU A 186 -26.66 -3.69 -5.28
C GLU A 186 -26.81 -4.84 -4.27
N LYS A 187 -25.73 -5.58 -4.02
CA LYS A 187 -25.65 -6.61 -2.96
C LYS A 187 -25.41 -6.03 -1.55
N GLY A 188 -25.37 -4.71 -1.41
CA GLY A 188 -25.19 -4.01 -0.13
C GLY A 188 -23.74 -3.73 0.26
N TYR A 189 -22.76 -4.01 -0.60
CA TYR A 189 -21.33 -3.75 -0.32
C TYR A 189 -20.98 -2.29 -0.64
N PHE A 190 -21.49 -1.35 0.15
CA PHE A 190 -21.25 0.09 -0.05
C PHE A 190 -19.76 0.47 0.05
N GLN A 191 -18.97 -0.30 0.82
CA GLN A 191 -17.54 -0.05 0.99
C GLN A 191 -16.73 -0.30 -0.29
N TYR A 192 -17.29 -1.04 -1.27
CA TYR A 192 -16.59 -1.53 -2.46
C TYR A 192 -15.91 -0.42 -3.28
N GLY A 193 -16.61 0.71 -3.45
CA GLY A 193 -16.12 1.90 -4.14
C GLY A 193 -16.07 3.15 -3.26
N LEU A 194 -16.10 3.00 -1.93
CA LEU A 194 -16.23 4.12 -1.00
C LEU A 194 -15.07 5.12 -1.08
N LEU A 195 -13.89 4.67 -1.51
CA LEU A 195 -12.69 5.49 -1.50
C LEU A 195 -12.76 6.67 -2.49
N SER A 196 -13.48 6.53 -3.61
CA SER A 196 -13.66 7.63 -4.58
C SER A 196 -14.44 8.81 -4.00
N ALA A 197 -15.22 8.62 -2.94
CA ALA A 197 -15.92 9.70 -2.24
C ALA A 197 -14.97 10.59 -1.40
N PHE A 198 -13.78 10.10 -1.06
CA PHE A 198 -12.81 10.80 -0.20
C PHE A 198 -11.54 11.20 -0.93
N VAL A 199 -11.20 10.52 -2.02
CA VAL A 199 -10.03 10.83 -2.85
C VAL A 199 -10.40 11.90 -3.89
N PRO A 200 -9.65 13.01 -3.97
CA PRO A 200 -9.86 14.02 -5.00
C PRO A 200 -9.79 13.44 -6.42
N GLN A 201 -10.80 13.74 -7.24
CA GLN A 201 -10.93 13.24 -8.62
C GLN A 201 -10.45 14.24 -9.68
N TRP A 202 -9.93 15.41 -9.27
CA TRP A 202 -9.61 16.53 -10.18
C TRP A 202 -8.56 16.19 -11.26
N ASN A 203 -7.72 15.18 -11.02
CA ASN A 203 -6.64 14.76 -11.92
C ASN A 203 -7.08 13.62 -12.85
N LYS A 204 -8.28 13.06 -12.68
CA LYS A 204 -8.69 11.83 -13.38
C LYS A 204 -8.53 11.96 -14.91
N ASP A 205 -8.90 13.10 -15.47
CA ASP A 205 -8.91 13.32 -16.93
C ASP A 205 -7.50 13.57 -17.52
N ASP A 206 -6.52 13.94 -16.68
CA ASP A 206 -5.13 14.17 -17.10
C ASP A 206 -4.35 12.87 -17.29
N TYR A 207 -4.85 11.77 -16.73
CA TYR A 207 -4.20 10.47 -16.70
C TYR A 207 -4.96 9.45 -17.56
N LYS A 208 -4.21 8.66 -18.31
CA LYS A 208 -4.71 7.49 -19.05
C LYS A 208 -3.93 6.27 -18.64
N LEU A 209 -4.60 5.14 -18.48
CA LEU A 209 -3.94 3.89 -18.13
C LEU A 209 -3.02 3.45 -19.28
N ASP A 210 -1.77 3.15 -18.97
CA ASP A 210 -0.81 2.58 -19.90
C ASP A 210 -0.99 1.06 -19.90
N VAL A 211 -1.93 0.61 -20.76
CA VAL A 211 -2.39 -0.78 -20.81
C VAL A 211 -1.24 -1.72 -21.14
N GLU A 212 -0.36 -1.33 -22.07
CA GLU A 212 0.78 -2.15 -22.50
C GLU A 212 1.72 -2.47 -21.33
N ARG A 213 2.18 -1.44 -20.60
CA ARG A 213 3.07 -1.66 -19.45
C ARG A 213 2.37 -2.38 -18.30
N THR A 214 1.09 -2.09 -18.08
CA THR A 214 0.32 -2.70 -16.99
C THR A 214 0.07 -4.19 -17.23
N VAL A 215 -0.30 -4.57 -18.46
CA VAL A 215 -0.47 -5.96 -18.88
C VAL A 215 0.85 -6.73 -18.82
N GLU A 216 1.97 -6.13 -19.21
CA GLU A 216 3.27 -6.77 -19.04
C GLU A 216 3.56 -7.06 -17.57
N LEU A 217 3.40 -6.07 -16.69
CA LEU A 217 3.66 -6.26 -15.26
C LEU A 217 2.80 -7.40 -14.70
N ILE A 218 1.52 -7.45 -15.04
CA ILE A 218 0.62 -8.53 -14.62
C ILE A 218 1.10 -9.89 -15.16
N SER A 219 1.52 -9.95 -16.42
CA SER A 219 2.04 -11.18 -17.03
C SER A 219 3.30 -11.67 -16.31
N LEU A 220 4.26 -10.77 -16.03
CA LEU A 220 5.47 -11.08 -15.25
C LEU A 220 5.15 -11.57 -13.84
N LEU A 221 4.15 -10.97 -13.18
CA LEU A 221 3.67 -11.42 -11.88
C LEU A 221 3.10 -12.83 -11.94
N VAL A 222 2.26 -13.12 -12.92
CA VAL A 222 1.63 -14.44 -13.09
C VAL A 222 2.65 -15.52 -13.45
N GLU A 223 3.59 -15.23 -14.35
CA GLU A 223 4.66 -16.15 -14.78
C GLU A 223 5.57 -16.54 -13.62
N HIS A 224 5.80 -15.64 -12.67
CA HIS A 224 6.71 -15.91 -11.58
C HIS A 224 6.20 -17.06 -10.68
N GLN A 225 7.06 -18.06 -10.48
CA GLN A 225 6.73 -19.30 -9.76
C GLN A 225 6.27 -19.05 -8.32
N ALA A 226 6.81 -18.05 -7.63
CA ALA A 226 6.46 -17.74 -6.24
C ALA A 226 5.09 -17.07 -6.10
N THR A 227 4.50 -16.54 -7.17
CA THR A 227 3.18 -15.91 -7.13
C THR A 227 2.10 -16.97 -6.97
N GLY A 228 1.25 -16.78 -5.96
CA GLY A 228 0.07 -17.58 -5.73
C GLY A 228 -1.18 -16.98 -6.37
N LYS A 229 -1.39 -15.66 -6.21
CA LYS A 229 -2.57 -14.96 -6.71
C LYS A 229 -2.24 -13.53 -7.10
N VAL A 230 -2.96 -13.02 -8.10
CA VAL A 230 -3.00 -11.62 -8.49
C VAL A 230 -4.46 -11.20 -8.53
N PHE A 231 -4.81 -10.03 -7.99
CA PHE A 231 -6.16 -9.47 -8.09
C PHE A 231 -6.15 -8.19 -8.91
N ILE A 232 -7.10 -8.15 -9.84
CA ILE A 232 -7.58 -6.99 -10.60
C ILE A 232 -9.09 -7.17 -10.77
N GLU A 233 -9.82 -6.11 -11.11
CA GLU A 233 -11.25 -6.25 -11.38
C GLU A 233 -11.56 -7.16 -12.59
N PRO A 234 -12.69 -7.87 -12.59
CA PRO A 234 -13.03 -8.80 -13.66
C PRO A 234 -13.18 -8.16 -15.03
N HIS A 235 -13.74 -6.93 -15.12
CA HIS A 235 -13.86 -6.23 -16.40
C HIS A 235 -12.48 -5.92 -17.00
N LEU A 236 -11.49 -5.58 -16.19
CA LEU A 236 -10.10 -5.38 -16.66
C LEU A 236 -9.48 -6.70 -17.14
N LYS A 237 -9.73 -7.81 -16.43
CA LYS A 237 -9.26 -9.14 -16.84
C LYS A 237 -9.80 -9.52 -18.23
N GLU A 238 -11.06 -9.21 -18.49
CA GLU A 238 -11.70 -9.46 -19.79
C GLU A 238 -11.20 -8.50 -20.87
N ARG A 239 -11.23 -7.19 -20.60
CA ARG A 239 -10.81 -6.10 -21.50
C ARG A 239 -9.37 -6.28 -22.00
N TRP A 240 -8.48 -6.77 -21.13
CA TRP A 240 -7.07 -6.96 -21.45
C TRP A 240 -6.73 -8.38 -21.92
N HIS A 241 -7.74 -9.21 -22.18
CA HIS A 241 -7.56 -10.59 -22.66
C HIS A 241 -6.63 -11.44 -21.77
N LEU A 242 -6.86 -11.37 -20.46
CA LEU A 242 -6.08 -12.09 -19.43
C LEU A 242 -6.83 -13.31 -18.87
N ASN A 243 -7.90 -13.75 -19.55
CA ASN A 243 -8.80 -14.81 -19.09
C ASN A 243 -8.10 -16.17 -18.91
N GLN A 244 -7.08 -16.45 -19.73
CA GLN A 244 -6.23 -17.64 -19.68
C GLN A 244 -5.26 -17.69 -18.50
N LEU A 245 -5.12 -16.59 -17.73
CA LEU A 245 -4.18 -16.51 -16.61
C LEU A 245 -4.87 -16.87 -15.30
N ASP A 246 -4.76 -18.14 -14.88
CA ASP A 246 -5.47 -18.72 -13.71
C ASP A 246 -5.09 -18.12 -12.35
N LYS A 247 -3.91 -17.50 -12.25
CA LYS A 247 -3.49 -16.81 -11.03
C LYS A 247 -4.22 -15.48 -10.85
N ILE A 248 -4.82 -14.91 -11.90
CA ILE A 248 -5.62 -13.70 -11.81
C ILE A 248 -7.03 -14.04 -11.36
N ARG A 249 -7.45 -13.47 -10.24
CA ARG A 249 -8.71 -13.82 -9.58
C ARG A 249 -9.46 -12.57 -9.15
N PHE A 250 -10.76 -12.75 -8.97
CA PHE A 250 -11.61 -11.76 -8.31
C PHE A 250 -11.54 -11.93 -6.79
N HIS A 251 -11.34 -10.83 -6.05
CA HIS A 251 -11.27 -10.86 -4.58
C HIS A 251 -12.66 -10.96 -3.90
N GLY A 252 -13.75 -10.74 -4.65
CA GLY A 252 -15.11 -10.73 -4.13
C GLY A 252 -15.54 -9.38 -3.54
N CYS A 253 -16.85 -9.11 -3.50
CA CYS A 253 -17.41 -7.82 -3.09
C CYS A 253 -17.13 -7.38 -1.64
N GLN A 254 -16.61 -8.27 -0.79
CA GLN A 254 -16.27 -7.96 0.60
C GLN A 254 -15.03 -7.08 0.74
N ALA A 255 -14.14 -7.13 -0.24
CA ALA A 255 -12.96 -6.26 -0.33
C ALA A 255 -13.24 -5.05 -1.22
N VAL A 256 -12.46 -3.98 -1.04
CA VAL A 256 -12.44 -2.82 -1.95
C VAL A 256 -11.99 -3.25 -3.35
N ARG A 257 -12.49 -2.56 -4.37
CA ARG A 257 -12.20 -2.84 -5.79
C ARG A 257 -10.72 -2.66 -6.16
N HIS A 258 -10.27 -3.38 -7.18
CA HIS A 258 -8.88 -3.41 -7.68
C HIS A 258 -8.79 -3.02 -9.17
N ASP A 259 -9.38 -1.89 -9.52
CA ASP A 259 -9.28 -1.24 -10.84
C ASP A 259 -8.66 0.15 -10.76
N ASP A 260 -7.89 0.39 -9.71
CA ASP A 260 -6.96 1.50 -9.53
C ASP A 260 -5.52 1.01 -9.23
N HIS A 261 -5.37 -0.27 -8.85
CA HIS A 261 -4.10 -0.92 -8.50
C HIS A 261 -4.13 -2.44 -8.75
N ILE A 262 -2.95 -3.07 -8.70
CA ILE A 262 -2.76 -4.53 -8.74
C ILE A 262 -2.44 -5.03 -7.34
N HIS A 263 -3.12 -6.07 -6.87
CA HIS A 263 -2.69 -6.81 -5.69
C HIS A 263 -1.97 -8.08 -6.09
N THR A 264 -0.80 -8.36 -5.49
CA THR A 264 -0.08 -9.62 -5.68
C THR A 264 0.21 -10.33 -4.36
N GLN A 265 0.17 -11.65 -4.39
CA GLN A 265 0.40 -12.49 -3.22
C GLN A 265 1.34 -13.66 -3.55
N LEU A 266 2.32 -13.92 -2.66
CA LEU A 266 3.08 -15.18 -2.66
C LEU A 266 2.19 -16.40 -2.39
N GLN A 267 2.68 -17.57 -2.79
CA GLN A 267 2.10 -18.88 -2.43
C GLN A 267 2.09 -19.13 -0.91
#